data_AF-V5GH95-F1
#
_entry.id   AF-V5GH95-F1
#
_cell.length_a   1.000
_cell.length_b   1.000
_cell.length_c   1.000
_cell.angle_alpha   90.00
_cell.angle_beta   90.00
_cell.angle_gamma   90.00
#
_symmetry.space_group_name_H-M   'P 1'
#
loop_
_entity.id
_entity.type
_entity.pdbx_description
1 polymer ?
#
loop_
_entity_poly.entity_id
_entity_poly.type
_entity_poly.pdbx_seq_one_letter_code
_entity_poly.pdbx_strand_id
1 'polypeptide(L)'
;QRPPPLFLPPLRRIVRQGNFAEWFGSRSWAIKKNALKRAKKLALLVDCPDSPSEDLKSCLKQKPAQTLLEQLAYFQGTDNLGELAPFAPVVENTSATAFLDTNPFQLMMEGKVHDVPWITSVVTAEGVFLTGFLQPLLEEVNERWAEIFPDVLDLSDSLDASQIETVPKELLDYYLGAGEDINRKNFKKFTQIV
;
A
#
# COMPACT_ATOMS: atom_id res chain seq x y z
N GLN A 1 -6.37 -24.86 16.66
CA GLN A 1 -6.14 -23.94 17.78
C GLN A 1 -5.69 -22.62 17.17
N ARG A 2 -6.43 -21.52 17.37
CA ARG A 2 -6.00 -20.18 16.93
C ARG A 2 -5.01 -19.63 17.96
N PRO A 3 -3.90 -18.96 17.57
CA PRO A 3 -3.15 -18.18 18.54
C PRO A 3 -4.04 -17.06 19.09
N PRO A 4 -3.86 -16.65 20.36
CA PRO A 4 -4.74 -15.66 20.96
C PRO A 4 -4.49 -14.30 20.29
N PRO A 5 -5.52 -13.48 20.04
CA PRO A 5 -5.30 -12.06 19.83
C PRO A 5 -4.67 -11.51 21.11
N LEU A 6 -3.53 -10.84 20.96
CA LEU A 6 -2.77 -10.27 22.07
C LEU A 6 -3.43 -8.97 22.53
N PHE A 7 -4.65 -9.06 23.04
CA PHE A 7 -5.35 -7.95 23.69
C PHE A 7 -6.24 -8.48 24.81
N LEU A 8 -5.79 -8.32 26.06
CA LEU A 8 -6.63 -8.48 27.25
C LEU A 8 -7.11 -7.08 27.72
N PRO A 9 -8.43 -6.89 27.98
CA PRO A 9 -9.01 -5.69 28.59
C PRO A 9 -8.98 -5.81 30.14
N PRO A 10 -9.41 -4.80 30.94
CA PRO A 10 -10.20 -3.63 30.59
C PRO A 10 -9.65 -2.30 31.12
N LEU A 11 -10.01 -1.16 30.53
CA LEU A 11 -10.27 0.06 31.30
C LEU A 11 -11.07 1.08 30.48
N ARG A 12 -12.19 1.49 31.09
CA ARG A 12 -13.09 2.56 30.68
C ARG A 12 -12.47 3.92 31.05
N ARG A 13 -12.90 4.95 30.31
CA ARG A 13 -12.76 6.41 30.59
C ARG A 13 -11.34 7.00 30.45
N ILE A 14 -11.10 7.67 29.33
CA ILE A 14 -11.01 9.13 29.17
C ILE A 14 -10.52 9.38 27.74
N VAL A 15 -11.38 9.94 26.89
CA VAL A 15 -11.01 10.40 25.55
C VAL A 15 -10.50 11.83 25.69
N ARG A 16 -9.20 12.03 25.45
CA ARG A 16 -8.65 13.33 25.06
C ARG A 16 -7.58 13.13 23.99
N GLN A 17 -7.97 13.50 22.78
CA GLN A 17 -7.17 13.94 21.63
C GLN A 17 -6.27 12.93 20.91
N GLY A 18 -6.57 12.76 19.61
CA GLY A 18 -5.80 11.96 18.64
C GLY A 18 -6.59 10.77 18.08
N ASN A 19 -7.63 11.00 17.27
CA ASN A 19 -8.28 9.92 16.52
C ASN A 19 -7.47 9.64 15.25
N PHE A 20 -6.39 8.87 15.36
CA PHE A 20 -5.77 8.20 14.21
C PHE A 20 -6.25 6.76 14.23
N ALA A 21 -7.44 6.52 13.66
CA ALA A 21 -7.77 5.18 13.22
C ALA A 21 -6.75 4.82 12.14
N GLU A 22 -6.10 3.67 12.28
CA GLU A 22 -5.06 3.12 11.41
C GLU A 22 -3.63 3.62 11.67
N TRP A 23 -2.74 2.66 11.91
CA TRP A 23 -1.29 2.83 11.82
C TRP A 23 -0.90 3.03 10.36
N PHE A 24 -1.23 4.19 9.79
CA PHE A 24 -0.98 4.51 8.39
C PHE A 24 0.48 4.22 8.03
N GLY A 25 1.45 4.78 8.77
CA GLY A 25 2.87 4.74 8.40
C GLY A 25 3.54 3.36 8.27
N SER A 26 2.90 2.26 8.70
CA SER A 26 3.39 0.88 8.51
C SER A 26 2.54 0.05 7.56
N ARG A 27 1.45 0.59 7.01
CA ARG A 27 0.73 -0.05 5.91
C ARG A 27 1.57 0.07 4.64
N SER A 28 1.50 -0.95 3.78
CA SER A 28 2.26 -1.00 2.51
C SER A 28 2.05 0.26 1.66
N TRP A 29 0.84 0.80 1.64
CA TRP A 29 0.43 1.96 0.85
C TRP A 29 0.75 3.34 1.42
N ALA A 30 1.21 3.45 2.66
CA ALA A 30 1.41 4.77 3.28
C ALA A 30 2.81 5.35 3.08
N ILE A 31 3.82 4.50 2.93
CA ILE A 31 5.20 4.92 2.66
C ILE A 31 5.66 4.29 1.35
N LYS A 32 5.87 5.12 0.33
CA LYS A 32 6.27 4.63 -0.99
C LYS A 32 7.77 4.43 -1.11
N LYS A 33 8.13 3.25 -1.60
CA LYS A 33 9.47 2.93 -2.10
C LYS A 33 9.60 3.45 -3.54
N ASN A 34 10.82 3.47 -4.07
CA ASN A 34 11.11 3.78 -5.48
C ASN A 34 10.45 5.06 -6.02
N ALA A 35 10.22 6.08 -5.19
CA ALA A 35 9.50 7.29 -5.58
C ALA A 35 10.17 8.05 -6.73
N LEU A 36 11.50 8.01 -6.83
CA LEU A 36 12.23 8.59 -7.96
C LEU A 36 11.85 7.92 -9.30
N LYS A 37 11.65 6.59 -9.31
CA LYS A 37 11.19 5.87 -10.50
C LYS A 37 9.82 6.38 -10.96
N ARG A 38 8.90 6.60 -10.01
CA ARG A 38 7.57 7.16 -10.29
C ARG A 38 7.63 8.61 -10.78
N ALA A 39 8.47 9.44 -10.17
CA ALA A 39 8.69 10.82 -10.62
C ALA A 39 9.25 10.89 -12.05
N LYS A 40 10.20 10.01 -12.39
CA LYS A 40 10.72 9.87 -13.76
C LYS A 40 9.66 9.43 -14.75
N LYS A 41 8.84 8.44 -14.39
CA LYS A 41 7.70 8.01 -15.22
C LYS A 41 6.74 9.17 -15.49
N LEU A 42 6.37 9.94 -14.46
CA LEU A 42 5.51 11.12 -14.61
C LEU A 42 6.13 12.16 -15.55
N ALA A 43 7.43 12.43 -15.41
CA ALA A 43 8.15 13.37 -16.27
C ALA A 43 8.08 12.96 -17.74
N LEU A 44 8.35 11.69 -18.04
CA LEU A 44 8.28 11.17 -19.42
C LEU A 44 6.87 11.26 -20.02
N LEU A 45 5.82 11.03 -19.22
CA LEU A 45 4.42 11.13 -19.66
C LEU A 45 3.99 12.56 -20.06
N VAL A 46 4.73 13.57 -19.63
CA VAL A 46 4.44 14.98 -19.93
C VAL A 46 5.56 15.67 -20.70
N ASP A 47 6.39 14.89 -21.41
CA ASP A 47 7.51 15.40 -22.23
C ASP A 47 8.50 16.25 -21.42
N CYS A 48 8.81 15.83 -20.20
CA CYS A 48 9.89 16.37 -19.37
C CYS A 48 11.10 15.42 -19.34
N PRO A 49 12.32 15.95 -19.17
CA PRO A 49 13.51 15.11 -18.97
C PRO A 49 13.38 14.30 -17.67
N ASP A 50 13.89 13.08 -17.70
CA ASP A 50 13.91 12.17 -16.53
C ASP A 50 15.20 12.31 -15.69
N SER A 51 16.14 13.14 -16.15
CA SER A 51 17.42 13.45 -15.52
C SER A 51 18.08 14.68 -16.17
N PRO A 52 18.91 15.44 -15.44
CA PRO A 52 19.14 15.39 -13.98
C PRO A 52 17.89 15.79 -13.16
N SER A 53 17.90 15.54 -11.85
CA SER A 53 16.72 15.75 -10.99
C SER A 53 16.28 17.22 -10.94
N GLU A 54 17.24 18.14 -11.08
CA GLU A 54 17.02 19.58 -11.16
C GLU A 54 16.20 19.96 -12.40
N ASP A 55 16.56 19.40 -13.56
CA ASP A 55 15.89 19.68 -14.84
C ASP A 55 14.51 19.03 -14.88
N LEU A 56 14.40 17.79 -14.39
CA LEU A 56 13.12 17.10 -14.18
C LEU A 56 12.18 17.98 -13.35
N LYS A 57 12.64 18.43 -12.18
CA LYS A 57 11.85 19.27 -11.26
C LYS A 57 11.47 20.60 -11.91
N SER A 58 12.42 21.26 -12.57
CA SER A 58 12.19 22.55 -13.22
C SER A 58 11.13 22.44 -14.31
N CYS A 59 11.18 21.39 -15.14
CA CYS A 59 10.20 21.14 -16.18
C CYS A 59 8.81 20.81 -15.61
N LEU A 60 8.72 19.89 -14.63
CA LEU A 60 7.43 19.53 -14.02
C LEU A 60 6.72 20.75 -13.40
N LYS A 61 7.48 21.67 -12.79
CA LYS A 61 6.93 22.92 -12.23
C LYS A 61 6.31 23.86 -13.27
N GLN A 62 6.66 23.72 -14.55
CA GLN A 62 6.12 24.53 -15.64
C GLN A 62 4.86 23.91 -16.27
N LYS A 63 4.57 22.64 -15.98
CA LYS A 63 3.37 21.97 -16.48
C LYS A 63 2.15 22.41 -15.67
N PRO A 64 0.97 22.57 -16.31
CA PRO A 64 -0.27 22.77 -15.58
C PRO A 64 -0.52 21.61 -14.63
N ALA A 65 -0.99 21.90 -13.41
CA ALA A 65 -1.27 20.87 -12.40
C ALA A 65 -2.25 19.82 -12.93
N GLN A 66 -3.27 20.25 -13.68
CA GLN A 66 -4.25 19.35 -14.29
C GLN A 66 -3.61 18.34 -15.24
N THR A 67 -2.65 18.76 -16.07
CA THR A 67 -1.90 17.88 -16.98
C THR A 67 -1.14 16.80 -16.23
N LEU A 68 -0.57 17.13 -15.05
CA LEU A 68 0.13 16.16 -14.20
C LEU A 68 -0.85 15.19 -13.55
N LEU A 69 -1.99 15.68 -13.06
CA LEU A 69 -3.01 14.85 -12.41
C LEU A 69 -3.66 13.86 -13.38
N GLU A 70 -3.86 14.26 -14.63
CA GLU A 70 -4.37 13.37 -15.68
C GLU A 70 -3.46 12.16 -15.92
N GLN A 71 -2.15 12.30 -15.66
CA GLN A 71 -1.22 11.19 -15.82
C GLN A 71 -1.33 10.12 -14.73
N LEU A 72 -2.04 10.40 -13.61
CA LEU A 72 -2.21 9.43 -12.53
C LEU A 72 -2.94 8.16 -13.00
N ALA A 73 -3.75 8.24 -14.06
CA ALA A 73 -4.37 7.07 -14.68
C ALA A 73 -3.33 6.05 -15.19
N TYR A 74 -2.15 6.50 -15.63
CA TYR A 74 -1.09 5.60 -16.09
C TYR A 74 -0.28 4.97 -14.96
N PHE A 75 -0.60 5.29 -13.71
CA PHE A 75 -0.07 4.62 -12.52
C PHE A 75 -1.03 3.56 -11.96
N GLN A 76 -2.21 3.42 -12.56
CA GLN A 76 -3.06 2.28 -12.29
C GLN A 76 -2.36 1.04 -12.88
N GLY A 77 -2.13 0.04 -12.03
CA GLY A 77 -1.67 -1.28 -12.43
C GLY A 77 -2.71 -2.01 -13.28
N THR A 78 -2.52 -3.32 -13.37
CA THR A 78 -3.34 -4.19 -14.21
C THR A 78 -4.85 -4.10 -13.87
N ASP A 79 -5.70 -4.06 -14.91
CA ASP A 79 -7.18 -4.11 -14.83
C ASP A 79 -7.89 -3.00 -14.03
N ASN A 80 -7.33 -1.78 -14.00
CA ASN A 80 -7.81 -0.65 -13.17
C ASN A 80 -7.77 -0.95 -11.65
N LEU A 81 -7.10 -2.02 -11.25
CA LEU A 81 -6.75 -2.30 -9.87
C LEU A 81 -5.42 -1.60 -9.61
N GLY A 82 -5.50 -0.29 -9.47
CA GLY A 82 -4.34 0.57 -9.36
C GLY A 82 -3.64 0.49 -8.02
N GLU A 83 -2.35 0.84 -8.00
CA GLU A 83 -1.73 1.34 -6.77
C GLU A 83 -2.62 2.47 -6.22
N LEU A 84 -3.25 2.25 -5.06
CA LEU A 84 -4.23 3.19 -4.48
C LEU A 84 -3.68 4.62 -4.34
N ALA A 85 -2.37 4.75 -4.13
CA ALA A 85 -1.69 6.03 -3.96
C ALA A 85 -0.30 6.00 -4.61
N PRO A 86 -0.16 6.24 -5.92
CA PRO A 86 1.15 6.16 -6.60
C PRO A 86 2.13 7.23 -6.11
N PHE A 87 1.63 8.33 -5.55
CA PHE A 87 2.42 9.32 -4.84
C PHE A 87 1.94 9.41 -3.39
N ALA A 88 2.81 9.03 -2.46
CA ALA A 88 2.57 9.06 -1.02
C ALA A 88 3.86 9.51 -0.31
N PRO A 89 3.85 9.71 1.02
CA PRO A 89 5.07 9.99 1.79
C PRO A 89 6.19 8.99 1.50
N VAL A 90 7.44 9.45 1.63
CA VAL A 90 8.65 8.66 1.37
C VAL A 90 9.63 8.86 2.52
N VAL A 91 10.56 7.92 2.69
CA VAL A 91 11.74 8.15 3.54
C VAL A 91 12.71 9.05 2.76
N GLU A 92 12.91 10.27 3.26
CA GLU A 92 13.76 11.28 2.66
C GLU A 92 15.23 11.06 3.04
N ASN A 93 16.13 11.66 2.26
CA ASN A 93 17.52 11.79 2.71
C ASN A 93 17.57 12.73 3.93
N THR A 94 18.33 12.33 4.94
CA THR A 94 18.53 13.13 6.16
C THR A 94 18.95 14.55 5.82
N SER A 95 18.16 15.52 6.28
CA SER A 95 18.44 16.94 6.16
C SER A 95 17.71 17.71 7.26
N ALA A 96 18.11 18.96 7.50
CA ALA A 96 17.48 19.80 8.52
C ALA A 96 16.00 20.11 8.24
N THR A 97 15.54 19.87 7.01
CA THR A 97 14.16 20.13 6.56
C THR A 97 13.40 18.85 6.21
N ALA A 98 14.01 17.68 6.35
CA ALA A 98 13.33 16.41 6.10
C ALA A 98 12.18 16.27 7.09
N PHE A 99 10.99 15.93 6.59
CA PHE A 99 9.84 15.62 7.42
C PHE A 99 9.94 14.20 7.98
N LEU A 100 10.34 13.24 7.15
CA LEU A 100 10.51 11.84 7.53
C LEU A 100 11.78 11.26 6.91
N ASP A 101 12.87 11.19 7.67
CA ASP A 101 14.17 10.69 7.21
C ASP A 101 14.47 9.24 7.59
N THR A 102 13.57 8.64 8.38
CA THR A 102 13.73 7.28 8.93
C THR A 102 12.42 6.52 8.77
N ASN A 103 12.49 5.21 8.60
CA ASN A 103 11.31 4.36 8.50
C ASN A 103 10.42 4.51 9.76
N PRO A 104 9.10 4.78 9.63
CA PRO A 104 8.21 4.97 10.78
C PRO A 104 8.16 3.78 11.75
N PHE A 105 8.25 2.55 11.23
CA PHE A 105 8.30 1.35 12.06
C PHE A 105 9.57 1.31 12.92
N GLN A 106 10.71 1.70 12.35
CA GLN A 106 11.95 1.79 13.09
C GLN A 106 11.89 2.88 14.18
N LEU A 107 11.41 4.08 13.84
CA LEU A 107 11.24 5.18 14.80
C LEU A 107 10.40 4.76 16.01
N MET A 108 9.32 4.02 15.75
CA MET A 108 8.45 3.47 16.79
C MET A 108 9.16 2.44 17.67
N MET A 109 9.87 1.49 17.07
CA MET A 109 10.63 0.47 17.79
C MET A 109 11.73 1.07 18.66
N GLU A 110 12.31 2.20 18.23
CA GLU A 110 13.32 2.95 18.96
C GLU A 110 12.74 3.94 19.99
N GLY A 111 11.41 4.07 20.08
CA GLY A 111 10.75 5.05 20.95
C GLY A 111 10.98 6.51 20.53
N LYS A 112 11.43 6.74 19.30
CA LYS A 112 11.66 8.06 18.69
C LYS A 112 10.38 8.61 18.05
N VAL A 113 9.27 8.49 18.77
CA VAL A 113 7.95 8.98 18.38
C VAL A 113 7.38 9.80 19.54
N HIS A 114 6.38 10.63 19.27
CA HIS A 114 5.72 11.38 20.32
C HIS A 114 4.98 10.42 21.28
N ASP A 115 5.36 10.44 22.55
CA ASP A 115 4.75 9.65 23.61
C ASP A 115 3.47 10.32 24.12
N VAL A 116 2.37 10.11 23.39
CA VAL A 116 1.04 10.61 23.73
C VAL A 116 0.01 9.48 23.64
N PRO A 117 -1.06 9.49 24.47
CA PRO A 117 -2.11 8.49 24.36
C PRO A 117 -2.76 8.51 22.98
N TRP A 118 -2.95 7.32 22.41
CA TRP A 118 -3.61 7.13 21.13
C TRP A 118 -4.48 5.88 21.14
N ILE A 119 -5.48 5.87 20.26
CA ILE A 119 -6.41 4.77 20.07
C ILE A 119 -6.42 4.43 18.59
N THR A 120 -6.19 3.15 18.27
CA THR A 120 -6.26 2.63 16.91
C THR A 120 -7.34 1.55 16.83
N SER A 121 -8.07 1.49 15.71
CA SER A 121 -9.09 0.48 15.46
C SER A 121 -8.95 -0.08 14.04
N VAL A 122 -9.49 -1.28 13.84
CA VAL A 122 -9.68 -1.91 12.52
C VAL A 122 -11.09 -2.48 12.44
N VAL A 123 -11.65 -2.62 11.24
CA VAL A 123 -12.92 -3.34 11.03
C VAL A 123 -12.67 -4.75 10.47
N THR A 124 -13.59 -5.69 10.73
CA THR A 124 -13.38 -7.12 10.40
C THR A 124 -13.35 -7.45 8.91
N ALA A 125 -13.61 -6.49 8.04
CA ALA A 125 -13.72 -6.70 6.59
C ALA A 125 -13.22 -5.47 5.79
N GLU A 126 -12.12 -4.84 6.20
CA GLU A 126 -11.50 -3.72 5.48
C GLU A 126 -11.22 -4.06 4.02
N GLY A 127 -10.70 -5.27 3.77
CA GLY A 127 -10.41 -5.79 2.44
C GLY A 127 -11.59 -5.78 1.48
N VAL A 128 -12.84 -5.68 1.96
CA VAL A 128 -14.03 -5.62 1.10
C VAL A 128 -13.99 -4.40 0.19
N PHE A 129 -13.30 -3.34 0.61
CA PHE A 129 -13.06 -2.16 -0.20
C PHE A 129 -12.41 -2.52 -1.53
N LEU A 130 -11.39 -3.38 -1.52
CA LEU A 130 -10.71 -3.85 -2.73
C LEU A 130 -11.38 -5.08 -3.33
N THR A 131 -11.65 -6.12 -2.53
CA THR A 131 -12.20 -7.37 -3.06
C THR A 131 -13.60 -7.20 -3.63
N GLY A 132 -14.36 -6.18 -3.22
CA GLY A 132 -15.65 -5.84 -3.81
C GLY A 132 -15.56 -5.49 -5.29
N PHE A 133 -14.50 -4.79 -5.72
CA PHE A 133 -14.22 -4.52 -7.14
C PHE A 133 -13.78 -5.79 -7.90
N LEU A 134 -13.14 -6.73 -7.21
CA LEU A 134 -12.69 -8.01 -7.77
C LEU A 134 -13.81 -9.06 -7.89
N GLN A 135 -14.87 -8.93 -7.10
CA GLN A 135 -15.95 -9.93 -7.03
C GLN A 135 -16.62 -10.26 -8.39
N PRO A 136 -16.79 -9.31 -9.34
CA PRO A 136 -17.30 -9.64 -10.66
C PRO A 136 -16.29 -10.37 -11.56
N LEU A 137 -14.99 -10.32 -11.23
CA LEU A 137 -13.87 -10.76 -12.05
C LEU A 137 -13.13 -11.97 -11.47
N LEU A 138 -13.78 -12.76 -10.59
CA LEU A 138 -13.09 -13.83 -9.86
C LEU A 138 -12.39 -14.87 -10.74
N GLU A 139 -12.92 -15.15 -11.94
CA GLU A 139 -12.29 -16.08 -12.88
C GLU A 139 -10.93 -15.53 -13.36
N GLU A 140 -10.91 -14.28 -13.84
CA GLU A 140 -9.68 -13.58 -14.23
C GLU A 140 -8.70 -13.41 -13.06
N VAL A 141 -9.21 -13.10 -11.86
CA VAL A 141 -8.40 -13.00 -10.65
C VAL A 141 -7.71 -14.32 -10.32
N ASN A 142 -8.35 -15.48 -10.53
CA ASN A 142 -7.69 -16.78 -10.33
C ASN A 142 -6.59 -17.02 -11.36
N GLU A 143 -6.88 -16.75 -12.63
CA GLU A 143 -5.93 -16.97 -13.73
C GLU A 143 -4.69 -16.09 -13.60
N ARG A 144 -4.87 -14.85 -13.12
CA ARG A 144 -3.84 -13.82 -13.10
C ARG A 144 -3.39 -13.45 -11.69
N TRP A 145 -3.71 -14.27 -10.68
CA TRP A 145 -3.46 -13.92 -9.28
C TRP A 145 -2.02 -13.51 -9.02
N ALA A 146 -1.05 -14.27 -9.52
CA ALA A 146 0.37 -13.98 -9.33
C ALA A 146 0.79 -12.63 -9.97
N GLU A 147 0.15 -12.24 -11.07
CA GLU A 147 0.39 -10.98 -11.77
C GLU A 147 -0.19 -9.78 -11.02
N ILE A 148 -1.44 -9.88 -10.57
CA ILE A 148 -2.17 -8.75 -9.96
C ILE A 148 -1.92 -8.61 -8.46
N PHE A 149 -1.55 -9.69 -7.78
CA PHE A 149 -1.36 -9.73 -6.33
C PHE A 149 -0.41 -8.66 -5.79
N PRO A 150 0.77 -8.42 -6.41
CA PRO A 150 1.68 -7.38 -5.95
C PRO A 150 1.02 -6.01 -5.94
N ASP A 151 0.22 -5.66 -6.95
CA ASP A 151 -0.45 -4.36 -7.01
C ASP A 151 -1.61 -4.29 -5.99
N VAL A 152 -2.40 -5.36 -5.85
CA VAL A 152 -3.54 -5.44 -4.92
C VAL A 152 -3.11 -5.22 -3.46
N LEU A 153 -1.94 -5.71 -3.06
CA LEU A 153 -1.41 -5.54 -1.70
C LEU A 153 -0.33 -4.45 -1.55
N ASP A 154 -0.05 -3.71 -2.61
CA ASP A 154 1.04 -2.73 -2.70
C ASP A 154 2.43 -3.29 -2.32
N LEU A 155 2.74 -4.45 -2.89
CA LEU A 155 3.99 -5.19 -2.72
C LEU A 155 4.90 -5.13 -3.95
N SER A 156 4.53 -4.43 -5.01
CA SER A 156 5.27 -4.36 -6.28
C SER A 156 6.70 -3.80 -6.14
N ASP A 157 6.97 -2.98 -5.12
CA ASP A 157 8.32 -2.50 -4.78
C ASP A 157 9.03 -3.33 -3.69
N SER A 158 8.37 -4.37 -3.18
CA SER A 158 8.86 -5.18 -2.05
C SER A 158 9.13 -6.63 -2.41
N LEU A 159 8.50 -7.16 -3.47
CA LEU A 159 8.72 -8.52 -3.94
C LEU A 159 9.84 -8.56 -5.00
N ASP A 160 10.75 -9.50 -4.83
CA ASP A 160 11.72 -9.86 -5.86
C ASP A 160 11.06 -10.69 -6.96
N ALA A 161 11.62 -10.66 -8.18
CA ALA A 161 11.08 -11.42 -9.32
C ALA A 161 10.95 -12.93 -9.05
N SER A 162 11.81 -13.50 -8.21
CA SER A 162 11.75 -14.91 -7.80
C SER A 162 10.56 -15.22 -6.86
N GLN A 163 9.98 -14.20 -6.22
CA GLN A 163 8.91 -14.34 -5.25
C GLN A 163 7.52 -14.16 -5.86
N ILE A 164 7.43 -13.55 -7.05
CA ILE A 164 6.16 -13.21 -7.72
C ILE A 164 5.28 -14.44 -7.95
N GLU A 165 5.84 -15.62 -8.18
CA GLU A 165 5.02 -16.84 -8.36
C GLU A 165 4.76 -17.59 -7.05
N THR A 166 5.69 -17.51 -6.10
CA THR A 166 5.66 -18.37 -4.89
C THR A 166 4.82 -17.75 -3.79
N VAL A 167 5.03 -16.46 -3.49
CA VAL A 167 4.37 -15.77 -2.37
C VAL A 167 2.84 -15.68 -2.57
N PRO A 168 2.31 -15.31 -3.74
CA PRO A 168 0.86 -15.19 -3.91
C PRO A 168 0.16 -16.54 -3.73
N LYS A 169 0.79 -17.62 -4.21
CA LYS A 169 0.28 -18.98 -4.07
C LYS A 169 0.27 -19.45 -2.62
N GLU A 170 1.40 -19.29 -1.91
CA GLU A 170 1.48 -19.66 -0.49
C GLU A 170 0.43 -18.92 0.36
N LEU A 171 0.17 -17.65 0.02
CA LEU A 171 -0.85 -16.86 0.70
C LEU A 171 -2.27 -17.37 0.42
N LEU A 172 -2.60 -17.72 -0.83
CA LEU A 172 -3.89 -18.34 -1.15
C LEU A 172 -4.06 -19.66 -0.41
N ASP A 173 -3.05 -20.52 -0.46
CA ASP A 173 -3.08 -21.84 0.20
C ASP A 173 -3.29 -21.69 1.71
N TYR A 174 -2.69 -20.68 2.34
CA TYR A 174 -2.86 -20.38 3.76
C TYR A 174 -4.29 -19.96 4.13
N TYR A 175 -4.91 -19.06 3.35
CA TYR A 175 -6.23 -18.51 3.67
C TYR A 175 -7.40 -19.38 3.19
N LEU A 176 -7.30 -19.93 1.98
CA LEU A 176 -8.38 -20.67 1.34
C LEU A 176 -8.29 -22.18 1.63
N GLY A 177 -7.07 -22.71 1.65
CA GLY A 177 -6.74 -24.12 1.68
C GLY A 177 -5.91 -24.49 0.45
N ALA A 178 -5.04 -25.51 0.58
CA ALA A 178 -4.15 -25.89 -0.50
C ALA A 178 -4.89 -26.28 -1.78
N GLY A 179 -4.62 -25.56 -2.88
CA GLY A 179 -5.23 -25.81 -4.19
C GLY A 179 -6.70 -25.34 -4.33
N GLU A 180 -7.19 -24.51 -3.40
CA GLU A 180 -8.53 -23.92 -3.50
C GLU A 180 -8.50 -22.61 -4.31
N ASP A 181 -9.32 -22.55 -5.36
CA ASP A 181 -9.51 -21.33 -6.16
C ASP A 181 -10.37 -20.29 -5.42
N ILE A 182 -10.15 -19.01 -5.71
CA ILE A 182 -10.98 -17.89 -5.25
C ILE A 182 -12.37 -18.00 -5.88
N ASN A 183 -13.43 -18.06 -5.07
CA ASN A 183 -14.79 -18.20 -5.55
C ASN A 183 -15.82 -17.56 -4.59
N ARG A 184 -17.08 -17.49 -5.02
CA ARG A 184 -18.15 -16.87 -4.20
C ARG A 184 -18.37 -17.54 -2.84
N LYS A 185 -18.06 -18.83 -2.70
CA LYS A 185 -18.26 -19.55 -1.42
C LYS A 185 -17.17 -19.19 -0.41
N ASN A 186 -15.93 -19.01 -0.86
CA ASN A 186 -14.80 -18.64 -0.02
C ASN A 186 -14.47 -17.13 -0.06
N PHE A 187 -15.28 -16.30 -0.74
CA PHE A 187 -15.04 -14.87 -0.91
C PHE A 187 -14.77 -14.12 0.41
N LYS A 188 -15.47 -14.48 1.50
CA LYS A 188 -15.18 -13.89 2.82
C LYS A 188 -13.75 -14.16 3.28
N LYS A 189 -13.18 -15.33 2.99
CA LYS A 189 -11.78 -15.66 3.30
C LYS A 189 -10.83 -14.90 2.38
N PHE A 190 -11.18 -14.78 1.09
CA PHE A 190 -10.44 -13.94 0.13
C PHE A 190 -10.36 -12.48 0.60
N THR A 191 -11.45 -11.92 1.12
CA THR A 191 -11.48 -10.60 1.76
C THR A 191 -10.60 -10.45 3.00
N GLN A 192 -10.10 -11.54 3.60
CA GLN A 192 -9.14 -11.46 4.72
C GLN A 192 -7.68 -11.46 4.26
N ILE A 193 -7.43 -11.76 2.98
CA ILE A 193 -6.10 -11.72 2.36
C ILE A 193 -5.66 -10.28 2.14
N VAL A 194 -6.62 -9.44 1.76
CA VAL A 194 -6.48 -8.01 1.43
C VAL A 194 -6.83 -7.15 2.64
#